data_AF-A6T2W0-F1
#
_entry.id   AF-A6T2W0-F1
#
_cell.length_a   1.000
_cell.length_b   1.000
_cell.length_c   1.000
_cell.angle_alpha   90.00
_cell.angle_beta   90.00
_cell.angle_gamma   90.00
#
_symmetry.space_group_name_H-M   'P 1'
#
loop_
_entity.id
_entity.type
_entity.pdbx_description
1 polymer ?
#
loop_
_entity_poly.entity_id
_entity_poly.type
_entity_poly.pdbx_seq_one_letter_code
_entity_poly.pdbx_strand_id
1 'polypeptide(L)'
;MSKNQSTNSPDVTIVKTASALLSTPVDMSKPAIKKAIADGKALIAEGKAKADAARAMYPQISTESKETIIAAFVEGATLTPKGAQTYWYNCRRRASKEKKSAQ
;
A
#
# COMPACT_ATOMS: atom_id res chain seq x y z
N MET A 1 -16.55 -33.84 5.76
CA MET A 1 -15.82 -32.71 6.39
C MET A 1 -15.20 -31.86 5.30
N SER A 2 -15.70 -30.65 5.07
CA SER A 2 -15.20 -29.75 4.02
C SER A 2 -14.30 -28.68 4.62
N LYS A 3 -13.13 -28.47 3.99
CA LYS A 3 -12.71 -27.17 3.43
C LYS A 3 -11.39 -27.34 2.68
N ASN A 4 -11.54 -27.34 1.34
CA ASN A 4 -10.48 -27.40 0.35
C ASN A 4 -9.50 -26.23 0.49
N GLN A 5 -8.21 -26.56 0.41
CA GLN A 5 -7.21 -25.68 -0.15
C GLN A 5 -7.29 -25.71 -1.68
N SER A 6 -6.71 -24.66 -2.29
CA SER A 6 -6.13 -24.62 -3.64
C SER A 6 -6.91 -23.92 -4.76
N THR A 7 -6.29 -22.81 -5.18
CA THR A 7 -6.05 -22.33 -6.55
C THR A 7 -7.12 -21.56 -7.34
N ASN A 8 -6.61 -20.41 -7.82
CA ASN A 8 -6.73 -19.83 -9.14
C ASN A 8 -7.65 -18.62 -9.38
N SER A 9 -6.95 -17.48 -9.56
CA SER A 9 -7.15 -16.42 -10.57
C SER A 9 -8.41 -15.53 -10.48
N PRO A 10 -8.29 -14.27 -10.93
CA PRO A 10 -8.52 -14.02 -12.34
C PRO A 10 -7.42 -13.20 -13.01
N ASP A 11 -7.00 -13.70 -14.17
CA ASP A 11 -6.74 -12.96 -15.40
C ASP A 11 -6.16 -11.54 -15.26
N VAL A 12 -4.85 -11.48 -15.46
CA VAL A 12 -4.09 -10.26 -15.72
C VAL A 12 -4.41 -9.81 -17.14
N THR A 13 -5.49 -9.06 -17.34
CA THR A 13 -5.66 -8.16 -18.48
C THR A 13 -6.78 -7.18 -18.13
N ILE A 14 -6.46 -5.92 -17.76
CA ILE A 14 -7.26 -4.72 -18.06
C ILE A 14 -6.41 -3.47 -17.73
N VAL A 15 -6.16 -2.69 -18.78
CA VAL A 15 -5.71 -1.29 -18.90
C VAL A 15 -4.46 -0.80 -18.16
N LYS A 16 -3.35 -0.86 -18.90
CA LYS A 16 -2.51 0.32 -19.12
C LYS A 16 -3.39 1.42 -19.71
N THR A 17 -3.70 2.46 -18.92
CA THR A 17 -4.08 3.86 -19.29
C THR A 17 -5.00 4.45 -18.21
N ALA A 18 -4.47 5.39 -17.42
CA ALA A 18 -5.13 6.63 -16.95
C ALA A 18 -4.26 7.22 -15.82
N SER A 19 -3.41 8.18 -16.15
CA SER A 19 -3.78 9.61 -16.03
C SER A 19 -3.46 10.09 -14.60
N ALA A 20 -2.25 10.58 -14.36
CA ALA A 20 -1.87 11.97 -14.66
C ALA A 20 -2.85 13.00 -14.07
N LEU A 21 -3.21 12.84 -12.80
CA LEU A 21 -3.79 13.92 -12.00
C LEU A 21 -3.19 13.78 -10.61
N LEU A 22 -2.18 14.59 -10.32
CA LEU A 22 -1.80 15.18 -9.03
C LEU A 22 -0.38 15.76 -9.22
N SER A 23 -0.31 16.94 -9.83
CA SER A 23 0.92 17.73 -10.00
C SER A 23 1.31 18.49 -8.72
N THR A 24 1.40 17.80 -7.58
CA THR A 24 2.19 18.29 -6.44
C THR A 24 3.48 17.48 -6.42
N PRO A 25 4.66 18.12 -6.29
CA PRO A 25 5.92 17.40 -6.18
C PRO A 25 5.91 16.64 -4.84
N VAL A 26 5.42 15.40 -4.87
CA VAL A 26 5.51 14.47 -3.75
C VAL A 26 6.98 14.14 -3.55
N ASP A 27 7.53 14.55 -2.41
CA ASP A 27 8.91 14.26 -2.05
C ASP A 27 9.06 12.78 -1.69
N MET A 28 9.34 11.96 -2.70
CA MET A 28 9.67 10.54 -2.56
C MET A 28 11.19 10.30 -2.40
N SER A 29 11.96 11.36 -2.16
CA SER A 29 13.43 11.27 -2.09
C SER A 29 13.91 10.68 -0.77
N LYS A 30 13.08 10.73 0.28
CA LYS A 30 13.43 10.26 1.62
C LYS A 30 13.73 8.75 1.63
N PRO A 31 14.78 8.32 2.35
CA PRO A 31 15.18 6.92 2.41
C PRO A 31 14.08 6.03 3.02
N ALA A 32 13.31 6.54 3.98
CA ALA A 32 12.18 5.81 4.57
C ALA A 32 11.10 5.43 3.54
N ILE A 33 10.82 6.34 2.59
CA ILE A 33 9.84 6.10 1.52
C ILE A 33 10.36 5.08 0.53
N LYS A 34 11.62 5.23 0.09
CA LYS A 34 12.26 4.27 -0.82
C LYS A 34 12.31 2.87 -0.22
N LYS A 35 12.64 2.77 1.08
CA LYS A 35 12.64 1.51 1.81
C LYS A 35 11.23 0.90 1.87
N ALA A 36 10.22 1.69 2.25
CA ALA A 36 8.84 1.21 2.27
C ALA A 36 8.40 0.70 0.89
N ILE A 37 8.70 1.43 -0.19
CA ILE A 37 8.37 1.00 -1.55
C ILE A 37 9.07 -0.34 -1.88
N ALA A 38 10.35 -0.48 -1.55
CA ALA A 38 11.10 -1.71 -1.77
C ALA A 38 10.50 -2.90 -0.99
N ASP A 39 10.19 -2.69 0.29
CA ASP A 39 9.54 -3.70 1.14
C ASP A 39 8.17 -4.09 0.58
N GLY A 40 7.37 -3.11 0.14
CA GLY A 40 6.09 -3.34 -0.53
C GLY A 40 6.24 -4.20 -1.78
N LYS A 41 7.19 -3.86 -2.67
CA LYS A 41 7.46 -4.61 -3.89
C LYS A 41 7.92 -6.03 -3.60
N ALA A 42 8.76 -6.23 -2.59
CA ALA A 42 9.20 -7.54 -2.14
C ALA A 42 8.01 -8.41 -1.69
N LEU A 43 7.09 -7.86 -0.89
CA LEU A 43 5.90 -8.59 -0.43
C LEU A 43 4.97 -8.96 -1.61
N ILE A 44 4.82 -8.07 -2.60
CA ILE A 44 4.06 -8.39 -3.82
C ILE A 44 4.77 -9.50 -4.62
N ALA A 45 6.09 -9.45 -4.74
CA ALA A 45 6.88 -10.48 -5.41
C ALA A 45 6.81 -11.85 -4.70
N GLU A 46 6.69 -11.86 -3.37
CA GLU A 46 6.43 -13.05 -2.56
C GLU A 46 5.00 -13.59 -2.70
N GLY A 47 4.12 -12.92 -3.47
CA GLY A 47 2.73 -13.33 -3.68
C GLY A 47 1.78 -12.94 -2.54
N LYS A 48 2.20 -12.04 -1.63
CA LYS A 48 1.33 -11.54 -0.57
C LYS A 48 0.31 -10.54 -1.12
N ALA A 49 -0.77 -10.35 -0.39
CA ALA A 49 -1.82 -9.43 -0.79
C ALA A 49 -1.34 -7.97 -0.78
N LYS A 50 -1.89 -7.17 -1.71
CA LYS A 50 -1.65 -5.71 -1.79
C LYS A 50 -1.97 -4.99 -0.47
N ALA A 51 -2.96 -5.49 0.26
CA ALA A 51 -3.33 -5.00 1.57
C ALA A 51 -2.23 -5.19 2.61
N ASP A 52 -1.52 -6.32 2.57
CA ASP A 52 -0.43 -6.62 3.50
C ASP A 52 0.82 -5.82 3.16
N ALA A 53 1.13 -5.63 1.87
CA ALA A 53 2.16 -4.71 1.44
C ALA A 53 1.90 -3.28 1.97
N ALA A 54 0.70 -2.73 1.76
CA ALA A 54 0.35 -1.40 2.26
C ALA A 54 0.41 -1.28 3.80
N ARG A 55 0.03 -2.35 4.52
CA ARG A 55 0.12 -2.39 5.99
C ARG A 55 1.55 -2.43 6.50
N ALA A 56 2.44 -3.14 5.82
CA ALA A 56 3.86 -3.17 6.16
C ALA A 56 4.54 -1.82 5.88
N MET A 57 4.14 -1.17 4.79
CA MET A 57 4.65 0.15 4.39
C MET A 57 4.20 1.27 5.33
N TYR A 58 2.89 1.31 5.68
CA TYR A 58 2.29 2.41 6.43
C TYR A 58 3.08 2.87 7.67
N PRO A 59 3.50 2.00 8.62
CA PRO A 59 4.20 2.45 9.82
C PRO A 59 5.51 3.18 9.49
N GLN A 60 6.23 2.77 8.44
CA GLN A 60 7.52 3.35 8.03
C GLN A 60 7.39 4.78 7.48
N ILE A 61 6.24 5.11 6.88
CA ILE A 61 5.96 6.40 6.24
C ILE A 61 4.76 7.11 6.86
N SER A 62 4.28 6.66 8.02
CA SER A 62 3.08 7.20 8.67
C SER A 62 3.23 8.66 9.12
N THR A 63 4.47 9.14 9.22
CA THR A 63 4.84 10.53 9.53
C THR A 63 4.82 11.44 8.30
N GLU A 64 4.70 10.87 7.10
CA GLU A 64 4.69 11.62 5.83
C GLU A 64 3.29 12.12 5.47
N SER A 65 3.25 13.02 4.49
CA SER A 65 2.00 13.55 3.95
C SER A 65 1.15 12.46 3.32
N LYS A 66 -0.18 12.62 3.40
CA LYS A 66 -1.16 11.70 2.79
C LYS A 66 -0.83 11.40 1.33
N GLU A 67 -0.49 12.43 0.54
CA GLU A 67 -0.15 12.31 -0.88
C GLU A 67 1.09 11.43 -1.09
N THR A 68 2.14 11.63 -0.29
CA THR A 68 3.37 10.85 -0.32
C THR A 68 3.11 9.38 0.00
N ILE A 69 2.26 9.11 1.00
CA ILE A 69 1.90 7.73 1.38
C ILE A 69 1.10 7.05 0.27
N ILE A 70 0.16 7.77 -0.35
CA ILE A 70 -0.62 7.26 -1.49
C ILE A 70 0.29 6.93 -2.67
N ALA A 71 1.21 7.83 -3.02
CA ALA A 71 2.17 7.60 -4.10
C ALA A 71 3.05 6.37 -3.81
N ALA A 72 3.56 6.25 -2.58
CA ALA A 72 4.33 5.09 -2.15
C ALA A 72 3.51 3.79 -2.24
N PHE A 73 2.23 3.79 -1.87
CA PHE A 73 1.36 2.61 -1.98
C PHE A 73 1.08 2.22 -3.43
N VAL A 74 0.91 3.19 -4.33
CA VAL A 74 0.72 2.91 -5.75
C VAL A 74 1.98 2.24 -6.32
N GLU A 75 3.15 2.78 -5.99
CA GLU A 75 4.44 2.30 -6.49
C GLU A 75 4.87 0.97 -5.84
N GLY A 76 4.68 0.81 -4.54
CA GLY A 76 5.16 -0.32 -3.75
C GLY A 76 4.18 -1.48 -3.66
N ALA A 77 2.90 -1.21 -3.48
CA ALA A 77 1.86 -2.23 -3.30
C ALA A 77 1.01 -2.46 -4.56
N THR A 78 1.32 -1.79 -5.67
CA THR A 78 0.57 -1.86 -6.95
C THR A 78 -0.93 -1.54 -6.77
N LEU A 79 -1.22 -0.62 -5.83
CA LEU A 79 -2.57 -0.15 -5.56
C LEU A 79 -2.97 0.93 -6.58
N THR A 80 -4.26 1.07 -6.83
CA THR A 80 -4.78 2.23 -7.58
C THR A 80 -4.76 3.47 -6.69
N PRO A 81 -4.67 4.70 -7.22
CA PRO A 81 -4.70 5.91 -6.39
C PRO A 81 -5.95 6.02 -5.51
N LYS A 82 -7.12 5.62 -6.03
CA LYS A 82 -8.35 5.52 -5.23
C LYS A 82 -8.25 4.43 -4.17
N GLY A 83 -7.73 3.25 -4.50
CA GLY A 83 -7.53 2.17 -3.54
C GLY A 83 -6.55 2.55 -2.43
N ALA A 84 -5.43 3.16 -2.77
CA ALA A 84 -4.40 3.64 -1.85
C ALA A 84 -4.96 4.68 -0.85
N GLN A 85 -5.83 5.59 -1.30
CA GLN A 85 -6.54 6.50 -0.40
C GLN A 85 -7.40 5.77 0.64
N THR A 86 -8.18 4.79 0.20
CA THR A 86 -9.00 3.97 1.10
C THR A 86 -8.12 3.19 2.09
N TYR A 87 -7.03 2.61 1.61
CA TYR A 87 -6.09 1.86 2.47
C TYR A 87 -5.38 2.76 3.48
N TRP A 88 -5.01 3.98 3.11
CA TRP A 88 -4.43 4.95 4.04
C TRP A 88 -5.36 5.23 5.21
N TYR A 89 -6.65 5.49 4.96
CA TYR A 89 -7.62 5.75 6.02
C TYR A 89 -7.80 4.54 6.96
N ASN A 90 -7.78 3.33 6.39
CA ASN A 90 -7.86 2.09 7.17
C ASN A 90 -6.61 1.85 8.01
N CYS A 91 -5.41 2.05 7.47
CA CYS A 91 -4.16 1.89 8.20
C CYS A 91 -4.03 2.93 9.31
N ARG A 92 -4.40 4.19 9.05
CA ARG A 92 -4.43 5.25 10.06
C ARG A 92 -5.35 4.92 11.23
N ARG A 93 -6.61 4.51 10.96
CA ARG A 93 -7.54 4.11 12.03
C ARG A 93 -7.02 2.96 12.87
N ARG A 94 -6.33 1.99 12.27
CA ARG A 94 -5.74 0.86 12.99
C ARG A 94 -4.56 1.28 13.86
N ALA A 95 -3.63 2.05 13.30
CA ALA A 95 -2.48 2.57 14.04
C ALA A 95 -2.90 3.44 15.24
N SER A 96 -3.97 4.25 15.12
CA SER A 96 -4.52 5.01 16.25
C SER A 96 -5.13 4.13 17.34
N LYS A 97 -5.71 2.98 16.99
CA LYS A 97 -6.23 2.02 17.97
C LYS A 97 -5.11 1.28 18.68
N GLU A 98 -4.09 0.83 17.95
CA GLU A 98 -2.92 0.14 18.50
C GLU A 98 -2.14 1.05 19.48
N LYS A 99 -2.02 2.35 19.18
CA LYS A 99 -1.46 3.33 20.12
C LYS A 99 -2.29 3.52 21.40
N LYS A 100 -3.60 3.30 21.35
CA LYS A 100 -4.52 3.48 22.49
C LYS A 100 -4.63 2.24 23.39
N SER A 101 -4.29 1.06 22.87
CA SER A 101 -4.25 -0.20 23.62
C SER A 101 -2.89 -0.49 24.26
N ALA A 102 -1.86 0.33 24.00
CA ALA A 102 -0.54 0.23 24.59
C ALA A 102 -0.32 1.21 25.76
N GLN A 103 -1.39 1.84 26.25
CA GLN A 103 -1.38 2.79 27.37
C GLN A 103 -2.23 2.26 28.53
#